data_AF-A0A7J3M9G2-F1
#
_entry.id   AF-A0A7J3M9G2-F1
#
_cell.length_a   1.000
_cell.length_b   1.000
_cell.length_c   1.000
_cell.angle_alpha   90.00
_cell.angle_beta   90.00
_cell.angle_gamma   90.00
#
_symmetry.space_group_name_H-M   'P 1'
#
loop_
_entity.id
_entity.type
_entity.pdbx_description
1 polymer ?
#
loop_
_entity_poly.entity_id
_entity_poly.type
_entity_poly.pdbx_seq_one_letter_code
_entity_poly.pdbx_strand_id
1 'polypeptide(L)'
;IKVQLKKENNRISFIKITGDFFMHPEDLIEDFERSLLGCVIEEVAIANTIKDFINSRGVILLGASPEDFAKCIVKAGGSSG
;
A
#
# COMPACT_ATOMS: atom_id res chain seq x y z
N ILE A 1 6.21 10.42 0.20
CA ILE A 1 6.11 8.94 0.13
C ILE A 1 6.47 8.50 -1.29
N LYS A 2 7.39 7.55 -1.45
CA LYS A 2 7.77 6.99 -2.75
C LYS A 2 7.26 5.56 -2.83
N VAL A 3 6.33 5.34 -3.76
CA VAL A 3 5.74 4.03 -4.01
C VAL A 3 6.30 3.50 -5.32
N GLN A 4 6.97 2.36 -5.27
CA GLN A 4 7.31 1.58 -6.43
C GLN A 4 6.33 0.43 -6.49
N LEU A 5 5.64 0.24 -7.60
CA LEU A 5 4.91 -1.00 -7.82
C LEU A 5 5.11 -1.48 -9.25
N LYS A 6 4.92 -2.79 -9.43
CA LYS A 6 4.76 -3.42 -10.73
C LYS A 6 3.42 -4.09 -10.78
N LYS A 7 2.73 -3.92 -11.90
CA LYS A 7 1.48 -4.61 -12.19
C LYS A 7 1.70 -5.67 -13.25
N GLU A 8 1.03 -6.80 -13.09
CA GLU A 8 0.92 -7.86 -14.07
C GLU A 8 -0.56 -8.22 -14.18
N ASN A 9 -1.13 -8.26 -15.39
CA ASN A 9 -2.52 -8.67 -15.59
C ASN A 9 -3.53 -7.94 -14.68
N ASN A 10 -3.35 -6.63 -14.50
CA ASN A 10 -4.18 -5.77 -13.64
C ASN A 10 -4.12 -6.07 -12.13
N ARG A 11 -3.13 -6.85 -11.69
CA ARG A 11 -2.85 -7.16 -10.29
C ARG A 11 -1.47 -6.67 -9.88
N ILE A 12 -1.31 -6.36 -8.61
CA ILE A 12 -0.02 -5.97 -8.04
C ILE A 12 0.89 -7.21 -8.01
N SER A 13 1.94 -7.21 -8.81
CA SER A 13 2.96 -8.27 -8.82
C SER A 13 4.10 -7.96 -7.86
N PHE A 14 4.40 -6.67 -7.68
CA PHE A 14 5.41 -6.19 -6.76
C PHE A 14 5.00 -4.82 -6.23
N ILE A 15 5.25 -4.55 -4.97
CA ILE A 15 5.08 -3.24 -4.36
C ILE A 15 6.19 -3.02 -3.35
N LYS A 16 6.74 -1.81 -3.36
CA LYS A 16 7.75 -1.36 -2.44
C LYS A 16 7.50 0.07 -2.01
N ILE A 17 7.34 0.27 -0.72
CA ILE A 17 6.93 1.56 -0.15
C ILE A 17 8.11 2.10 0.65
N THR A 18 8.63 3.26 0.23
CA THR A 18 9.81 3.87 0.85
C THR A 18 9.59 5.37 1.03
N GLY A 19 10.16 5.95 2.07
CA GLY A 19 10.04 7.39 2.32
C GLY A 19 10.07 7.73 3.81
N ASP A 20 9.75 8.98 4.11
CA ASP A 20 9.72 9.53 5.46
C ASP A 20 8.38 9.23 6.17
N PHE A 21 7.97 7.96 6.21
CA PHE A 21 6.83 7.53 7.00
C PHE A 21 7.35 6.60 8.09
N PHE A 22 6.79 6.74 9.29
CA PHE A 22 7.10 5.86 10.39
C PHE A 22 5.95 4.87 10.53
N MET A 23 6.26 3.58 10.34
CA MET A 23 5.37 2.47 10.62
C MET A 23 5.87 1.76 11.87
N HIS A 24 5.04 1.68 12.90
CA HIS A 24 5.34 0.90 14.09
C HIS A 24 4.29 -0.19 14.32
N PRO A 25 4.73 -1.44 14.58
CA PRO A 25 6.11 -1.95 14.47
C PRO A 25 6.64 -2.01 13.02
N GLU A 26 7.97 -1.91 12.85
CA GLU A 26 8.61 -1.84 11.52
C GLU A 26 8.49 -3.15 10.73
N ASP A 27 8.43 -4.29 11.40
CA ASP A 27 8.26 -5.63 10.81
C ASP A 27 6.97 -5.75 9.97
N LEU A 28 5.94 -4.96 10.32
CA LEU A 28 4.67 -4.98 9.60
C LEU A 28 4.76 -4.35 8.21
N ILE A 29 5.84 -3.64 7.88
CA ILE A 29 6.00 -3.08 6.54
C ILE A 29 6.10 -4.19 5.47
N GLU A 30 6.76 -5.29 5.80
CA GLU A 30 6.88 -6.44 4.89
C GLU A 30 5.54 -7.15 4.71
N ASP A 31 4.80 -7.36 5.81
CA ASP A 31 3.44 -7.89 5.80
C ASP A 31 2.48 -6.96 5.04
N PHE A 32 2.64 -5.64 5.17
CA PHE A 32 1.84 -4.63 4.49
C PHE A 32 2.04 -4.69 2.97
N GLU A 33 3.29 -4.74 2.51
CA GLU A 33 3.64 -4.91 1.11
C GLU A 33 3.08 -6.23 0.57
N ARG A 34 3.23 -7.32 1.33
CA ARG A 34 2.67 -8.64 0.99
C ARG A 34 1.15 -8.65 0.90
N SER A 35 0.46 -7.96 1.80
CA SER A 35 -1.01 -7.88 1.80
C SER A 35 -1.56 -7.21 0.53
N LEU A 36 -0.75 -6.39 -0.11
CA LEU A 36 -1.10 -5.70 -1.35
C LEU A 36 -0.72 -6.53 -2.60
N LEU A 37 0.16 -7.53 -2.48
CA LEU A 37 0.49 -8.42 -3.60
C LEU A 37 -0.74 -9.23 -4.01
N GLY A 38 -1.01 -9.27 -5.31
CA GLY A 38 -2.18 -9.94 -5.89
C GLY A 38 -3.48 -9.14 -5.81
N CYS A 39 -3.53 -8.03 -5.06
CA CYS A 39 -4.67 -7.13 -5.07
C CYS A 39 -4.83 -6.45 -6.44
N VAL A 40 -6.08 -6.13 -6.75
CA VAL A 40 -6.41 -5.30 -7.92
C VAL A 40 -6.05 -3.86 -7.59
N ILE A 41 -5.48 -3.16 -8.57
CA ILE A 41 -5.07 -1.75 -8.44
C ILE A 41 -6.31 -0.86 -8.53
N GLU A 42 -7.14 -0.92 -7.49
CA GLU A 42 -8.40 -0.18 -7.36
C GLU A 42 -8.39 0.59 -6.04
N GLU A 43 -8.79 1.86 -6.07
CA GLU A 43 -8.73 2.75 -4.89
C GLU A 43 -9.51 2.19 -3.70
N VAL A 44 -10.71 1.70 -3.96
CA VAL A 44 -11.59 1.12 -2.93
C VAL A 44 -11.01 -0.18 -2.38
N ALA A 45 -10.46 -1.05 -3.23
CA ALA A 45 -9.90 -2.33 -2.79
C ALA A 45 -8.63 -2.14 -1.96
N ILE A 46 -7.72 -1.28 -2.45
CA ILE A 46 -6.46 -0.96 -1.76
C ILE A 46 -6.77 -0.27 -0.43
N ALA A 47 -7.63 0.76 -0.41
CA ALA A 47 -7.96 1.48 0.81
C ALA A 47 -8.58 0.57 1.88
N ASN A 48 -9.47 -0.35 1.49
CA ASN A 48 -10.03 -1.33 2.41
C ASN A 48 -8.97 -2.30 2.93
N THR A 49 -8.10 -2.82 2.05
CA THR A 49 -7.01 -3.73 2.44
C THR A 49 -6.07 -3.06 3.46
N ILE A 50 -5.69 -1.81 3.20
CA ILE A 50 -4.83 -1.03 4.09
C ILE A 50 -5.53 -0.76 5.43
N LYS A 51 -6.80 -0.33 5.41
CA LYS A 51 -7.58 -0.10 6.64
C LYS A 51 -7.73 -1.37 7.48
N ASP A 52 -8.05 -2.49 6.83
CA ASP A 52 -8.21 -3.78 7.49
C ASP A 52 -6.89 -4.23 8.10
N PHE A 53 -5.78 -4.14 7.35
CA PHE A 53 -4.45 -4.45 7.85
C PHE A 53 -4.07 -3.61 9.08
N ILE A 54 -4.28 -2.30 9.02
CA ILE A 54 -3.98 -1.39 10.12
C ILE A 54 -4.83 -1.72 11.36
N ASN A 55 -6.13 -1.98 11.17
CA ASN A 55 -7.05 -2.25 12.28
C ASN A 55 -6.78 -3.63 12.90
N SER A 56 -6.58 -4.64 12.06
CA SER A 56 -6.33 -6.02 12.44
C SER A 56 -4.98 -6.19 13.15
N ARG A 57 -3.93 -5.50 12.69
CA ARG A 57 -2.58 -5.58 13.25
C ARG A 57 -2.25 -4.46 14.25
N GLY A 58 -3.11 -3.47 14.41
CA GLY A 58 -2.88 -2.32 15.29
C GLY A 58 -1.71 -1.44 14.85
N VAL A 59 -1.49 -1.30 13.54
CA VAL A 59 -0.35 -0.55 12.98
C VAL A 59 -0.53 0.94 13.27
N ILE A 60 0.54 1.59 13.68
CA ILE A 60 0.56 3.05 13.80
C ILE A 60 1.36 3.61 12.63
N LEU A 61 0.68 4.36 11.76
CA LEU A 61 1.28 5.14 10.70
C LEU A 61 1.42 6.59 11.16
N LEU A 62 2.66 7.10 11.11
CA LEU A 62 3.00 8.47 11.46
C LEU A 62 3.55 9.16 10.21
N GLY A 63 2.97 10.31 9.88
CA GLY A 63 3.33 11.11 8.70
C GLY A 63 2.58 10.77 7.41
N ALA A 64 1.66 9.79 7.44
CA ALA A 64 0.86 9.41 6.28
C ALA A 64 -0.48 8.78 6.69
N SER A 65 -1.54 9.04 5.92
CA SER A 65 -2.86 8.41 6.10
C SER A 65 -2.99 7.17 5.22
N PRO A 66 -3.78 6.16 5.61
CA PRO A 66 -4.05 4.99 4.78
C PRO A 66 -4.63 5.34 3.41
N GLU A 67 -5.44 6.40 3.34
CA GLU A 67 -6.03 6.92 2.11
C GLU A 67 -4.99 7.53 1.16
N ASP A 68 -3.97 8.21 1.70
CA ASP A 68 -2.85 8.73 0.92
C ASP A 68 -2.04 7.60 0.28
N PHE A 69 -1.78 6.53 1.03
CA PHE A 69 -1.14 5.34 0.47
C PHE A 69 -1.98 4.74 -0.64
N ALA A 70 -3.29 4.54 -0.43
CA ALA A 70 -4.17 3.99 -1.46
C ALA A 70 -4.13 4.80 -2.75
N LYS A 71 -4.26 6.14 -2.65
CA LYS A 71 -4.16 7.04 -3.80
C LYS A 71 -2.80 6.97 -4.49
N CYS A 72 -1.71 6.95 -3.72
CA CYS A 72 -0.36 6.85 -4.30
C CYS A 72 -0.13 5.51 -5.01
N ILE A 73 -0.60 4.40 -4.44
CA ILE A 73 -0.48 3.06 -5.02
C ILE A 73 -1.28 2.97 -6.31
N VAL A 74 -2.53 3.45 -6.29
CA VAL A 74 -3.38 3.47 -7.48
C VAL A 74 -2.84 4.41 -8.53
N LYS A 75 -2.30 5.58 -8.18
CA LYS A 75 -1.63 6.43 -9.16
C LYS A 75 -0.40 5.76 -9.77
N ALA A 76 0.43 5.12 -8.95
CA ALA A 76 1.63 4.45 -9.43
C ALA A 76 1.30 3.25 -10.34
N GLY A 77 0.20 2.53 -10.09
CA GLY A 77 -0.17 1.33 -10.85
C GLY A 77 -1.18 1.56 -11.95
N GLY A 78 -2.03 2.57 -11.78
CA GLY A 78 -3.13 2.93 -12.66
C GLY A 78 -2.76 3.97 -13.72
N SER A 79 -1.64 4.68 -13.61
CA SER A 79 -1.26 5.63 -14.66
C SER A 79 -0.67 4.91 -15.86
N SER A 80 -1.57 4.58 -16.79
CA SER A 80 -1.36 4.96 -18.18
C SER A 80 -0.94 6.44 -18.20
N GLY A 81 0.31 6.70 -18.57
CA GLY A 81 0.71 7.94 -19.22
C GLY A 81 0.85 7.62 -20.70
#